data_AF-A0A9W9EFY7-F1
#
_entry.id   AF-A0A9W9EFY7-F1
#
_cell.length_a   1.000
_cell.length_b   1.000
_cell.length_c   1.000
_cell.angle_alpha   90.00
_cell.angle_beta   90.00
_cell.angle_gamma   90.00
#
_symmetry.space_group_name_H-M   'P 1'
#
loop_
_entity.id
_entity.type
_entity.pdbx_description
1 polymer ?
#
loop_
_entity_poly.entity_id
_entity_poly.type
_entity_poly.pdbx_seq_one_letter_code
_entity_poly.pdbx_strand_id
1 'polypeptide(L)'
;MADAAFIMFDVCNKKTLDNVKTWDSRGAFLQQTGYKYYDVSVITTSNFDEPWLYIFRQLLQVPDIKHVTATCCPPHKPDSALEAIQIRTEMEKAAAEPLPDEDADYLDI
;
A
#
# COMPACT_ATOMS: atom_id res chain seq x y z
N MET A 1 -23.46 7.45 -18.44
CA MET A 1 -22.94 8.26 -17.33
C MET A 1 -22.19 7.31 -16.42
N ALA A 2 -20.88 7.46 -16.26
CA ALA A 2 -20.14 6.66 -15.29
C ALA A 2 -20.48 7.23 -13.90
N ASP A 3 -21.23 6.48 -13.09
CA ASP A 3 -21.37 6.78 -11.68
C ASP A 3 -19.98 6.77 -11.05
N ALA A 4 -19.59 7.90 -10.46
CA ALA A 4 -18.29 8.00 -9.79
C ALA A 4 -18.28 7.04 -8.60
N ALA A 5 -17.36 6.07 -8.62
CA ALA A 5 -17.18 5.13 -7.53
C ALA A 5 -16.30 5.78 -6.44
N PHE A 6 -16.93 6.19 -5.34
CA PHE A 6 -16.23 6.70 -4.16
C PHE A 6 -16.05 5.58 -3.13
N ILE A 7 -14.87 5.55 -2.51
CA ILE A 7 -14.58 4.70 -1.36
C ILE A 7 -14.06 5.54 -0.21
N MET A 8 -14.31 5.08 1.01
CA MET A 8 -13.72 5.66 2.21
C MET A 8 -12.74 4.63 2.77
N PHE A 9 -11.47 5.02 2.91
CA PHE A 9 -10.46 4.18 3.56
C PHE A 9 -9.77 5.00 4.64
N ASP A 10 -9.58 4.37 5.78
CA ASP A 10 -8.83 4.93 6.89
C ASP A 10 -7.49 4.20 6.96
N VAL A 11 -6.41 4.96 7.08
CA VAL A 11 -5.07 4.41 7.25
C VAL A 11 -4.80 4.38 8.75
N CYS A 12 -5.29 3.33 9.42
CA CYS A 12 -5.10 3.18 10.86
C CYS A 12 -3.67 2.71 11.14
N ASN A 13 -2.83 3.61 11.67
CA ASN A 13 -1.69 3.18 12.47
C ASN A 13 -2.23 2.83 13.87
N LYS A 14 -2.36 1.54 14.17
CA LYS A 14 -3.01 1.02 15.40
C LYS A 14 -2.47 1.61 16.72
N LYS A 15 -1.31 2.27 16.71
CA LYS A 15 -0.65 2.86 17.88
C LYS A 15 -1.13 4.27 18.28
N THR A 16 -1.91 5.00 17.48
CA THR A 16 -2.34 6.39 17.80
C THR A 16 -3.81 6.55 18.22
N LEU A 17 -4.57 5.46 18.35
CA LEU A 17 -6.01 5.50 18.64
C LEU A 17 -6.39 5.62 20.13
N ASP A 18 -5.43 5.77 21.04
CA ASP A 18 -5.75 5.92 22.46
C ASP A 18 -6.52 7.23 22.78
N ASN A 19 -6.63 8.18 21.83
CA ASN A 19 -7.27 9.48 22.08
C ASN A 19 -8.26 10.01 21.03
N VAL A 20 -8.60 9.27 19.95
CA VAL A 20 -9.57 9.78 18.97
C VAL A 20 -10.97 9.27 19.26
N LYS A 21 -11.74 10.08 20.00
CA LYS A 21 -13.20 9.99 20.05
C LYS A 21 -13.76 9.90 18.62
N THR A 22 -14.83 9.12 18.46
CA THR A 22 -15.74 9.03 17.30
C THR A 22 -15.59 7.81 16.36
N TRP A 23 -15.61 6.60 16.93
CA TRP A 23 -16.10 5.42 16.17
C TRP A 23 -17.59 5.60 15.78
N ASP A 24 -18.40 6.20 16.66
CA ASP A 24 -19.85 6.34 16.46
C ASP A 24 -20.26 7.27 15.30
N SER A 25 -19.50 8.35 15.04
CA SER A 25 -19.80 9.27 13.94
C SER A 25 -19.48 8.68 12.56
N ARG A 26 -18.48 7.79 12.48
CA ARG A 26 -18.11 7.09 11.24
C ARG A 26 -19.18 6.11 10.78
N GLY A 27 -19.76 5.34 11.70
CA GLY A 27 -20.85 4.40 11.39
C GLY A 27 -22.08 5.08 10.80
N ALA A 28 -22.50 6.22 11.38
CA ALA A 28 -23.64 6.98 10.87
C ALA A 28 -23.39 7.55 9.45
N PHE A 29 -22.19 8.06 9.18
CA PHE A 29 -21.82 8.60 7.87
C PHE A 29 -21.81 7.52 6.78
N LEU A 30 -21.28 6.33 7.09
CA LEU A 30 -21.26 5.21 6.15
C LEU A 30 -22.66 4.70 5.82
N GLN A 31 -23.55 4.66 6.82
CA GLN A 31 -24.95 4.29 6.60
C GLN A 31 -25.70 5.31 5.72
N GLN A 32 -25.39 6.60 5.86
CA GLN A 32 -26.01 7.67 5.07
C GLN A 32 -25.52 7.72 3.62
N THR A 33 -24.23 7.48 3.40
CA THR A 33 -23.61 7.59 2.06
C THR A 33 -23.64 6.30 1.26
N GLY A 34 -23.71 5.14 1.92
CA GLY A 34 -23.67 3.83 1.27
C GLY A 34 -22.30 3.49 0.65
N TYR A 35 -21.26 4.29 0.92
CA TYR A 35 -19.92 4.04 0.42
C TYR A 35 -19.30 2.81 1.07
N LYS A 36 -18.47 2.10 0.31
CA LYS A 36 -17.68 1.00 0.86
C LYS A 36 -16.56 1.55 1.74
N TYR A 37 -16.39 0.91 2.89
CA TYR A 37 -15.38 1.23 3.89
C TYR A 37 -14.36 0.10 4.02
N TYR A 38 -13.08 0.47 4.04
CA TYR A 38 -11.96 -0.46 4.29
C TYR A 38 -11.05 0.11 5.38
N ASP A 39 -10.73 -0.71 6.37
CA ASP A 39 -9.72 -0.41 7.38
C ASP A 39 -8.37 -0.96 6.90
N VAL A 40 -7.43 -0.06 6.61
CA VAL A 40 -6.13 -0.39 6.01
C VAL A 40 -5.03 -0.07 7.00
N SER A 41 -4.13 -1.04 7.20
CA SER A 41 -2.91 -0.82 7.97
C SER A 41 -1.72 -0.80 7.02
N VAL A 42 -0.96 0.30 7.04
CA VAL A 42 0.27 0.41 6.23
C VAL A 42 1.42 -0.39 6.86
N ILE A 43 1.41 -0.58 8.18
CA ILE A 43 2.45 -1.35 8.89
C ILE A 43 2.31 -2.86 8.64
N THR A 44 1.10 -3.41 8.83
CA THR A 44 0.89 -4.85 8.61
C THR A 44 0.48 -5.16 7.17
N THR A 45 0.42 -4.14 6.30
CA THR A 45 0.01 -4.22 4.89
C THR A 45 -1.32 -4.94 4.67
N SER A 46 -2.17 -4.99 5.70
CA SER A 46 -3.41 -5.78 5.69
C SER A 46 -4.51 -4.99 5.00
N ASN A 47 -5.27 -5.64 4.12
CA ASN A 47 -6.36 -5.06 3.34
C ASN A 47 -5.98 -3.84 2.47
N PHE A 48 -4.69 -3.57 2.23
CA PHE A 48 -4.23 -2.46 1.39
C PHE A 48 -4.77 -2.52 -0.04
N ASP A 49 -4.95 -3.75 -0.53
CA ASP A 49 -5.26 -4.08 -1.91
C ASP A 49 -6.75 -4.09 -2.24
N GLU A 50 -7.59 -4.42 -1.25
CA GLU A 50 -9.04 -4.51 -1.37
C GLU A 50 -9.75 -3.21 -1.82
N PRO A 51 -9.40 -2.00 -1.32
CA PRO A 51 -10.04 -0.76 -1.78
C PRO A 51 -9.80 -0.50 -3.28
N TRP A 52 -8.59 -0.76 -3.76
CA TRP A 52 -8.24 -0.59 -5.17
C TRP A 52 -8.98 -1.57 -6.05
N LEU A 53 -9.02 -2.84 -5.63
CA LEU A 53 -9.75 -3.88 -6.35
C LEU A 53 -11.24 -3.53 -6.50
N TYR A 54 -11.86 -2.99 -5.46
CA TYR A 54 -13.24 -2.54 -5.51
C TYR A 54 -13.45 -1.42 -6.53
N ILE A 55 -12.60 -0.38 -6.53
CA ILE A 55 -12.67 0.70 -7.53
C ILE A 55 -12.56 0.12 -8.94
N PHE A 56 -11.60 -0.78 -9.19
CA PHE A 56 -11.45 -1.39 -10.52
C PHE A 56 -12.69 -2.16 -10.97
N ARG A 57 -13.31 -2.93 -10.07
CA ARG A 57 -14.56 -3.65 -10.37
C ARG A 57 -15.70 -2.69 -10.72
N GLN A 58 -15.81 -1.56 -10.03
CA GLN A 58 -16.84 -0.55 -10.34
C GLN A 58 -16.55 0.17 -11.66
N LEU A 59 -15.31 0.57 -11.91
CA LEU A 59 -14.92 1.30 -13.12
C LEU A 59 -15.01 0.44 -14.38
N LEU A 60 -14.56 -0.81 -14.31
CA LEU A 60 -14.52 -1.72 -15.46
C LEU A 60 -15.81 -2.56 -15.59
N GLN A 61 -16.69 -2.53 -14.58
CA GLN A 61 -17.92 -3.33 -14.51
C GLN A 61 -17.68 -4.85 -14.67
N VAL A 62 -16.50 -5.34 -14.29
CA VAL A 62 -16.14 -6.76 -14.30
C VAL A 62 -16.06 -7.26 -12.86
N PRO A 63 -16.95 -8.16 -12.41
CA PRO A 63 -16.98 -8.62 -11.02
C PRO A 63 -15.79 -9.52 -10.66
N ASP A 64 -15.24 -10.25 -11.63
CA ASP A 64 -14.22 -11.28 -11.40
C ASP A 64 -12.77 -10.79 -11.48
N ILE A 65 -12.53 -9.48 -11.41
CA ILE A 65 -11.17 -8.92 -11.34
C ILE A 65 -10.51 -9.43 -10.05
N LYS A 66 -9.28 -9.92 -10.19
CA LYS A 66 -8.43 -10.43 -9.11
C LYS A 66 -7.00 -9.93 -9.30
N HIS A 67 -6.26 -9.82 -8.21
CA HIS A 67 -4.84 -9.49 -8.28
C HIS A 67 -4.10 -10.68 -8.90
N VAL A 68 -3.44 -10.42 -10.02
CA VAL A 68 -2.53 -11.38 -10.63
C VAL A 68 -1.15 -11.03 -10.12
N THR A 69 -0.56 -11.94 -9.35
CA THR A 69 0.85 -11.82 -8.99
C THR A 69 1.66 -11.96 -10.27
N ALA A 70 2.31 -10.89 -10.69
CA ALA A 70 3.25 -10.95 -11.80
C ALA A 70 4.37 -11.93 -11.43
N THR A 71 4.68 -12.87 -12.33
CA THR A 71 5.88 -13.68 -12.18
C THR A 71 7.08 -12.74 -12.24
N CYS A 72 7.91 -12.76 -11.20
CA CYS A 72 9.11 -11.93 -11.13
C CYS A 72 9.96 -12.19 -12.37
N CYS A 73 10.22 -11.15 -13.17
CA CYS A 73 11.16 -11.24 -14.27
C CYS A 73 12.53 -11.61 -13.68
N PRO A 74 13.27 -12.58 -14.25
CA PRO A 74 14.60 -12.90 -13.77
C PRO A 74 15.48 -11.64 -13.75
N PRO A 75 16.36 -11.49 -12.75
CA PRO A 75 17.21 -10.32 -12.64
C PRO A 75 18.06 -10.16 -13.90
N HIS A 76 18.22 -8.90 -14.34
CA HIS A 76 19.05 -8.53 -15.47
C HIS A 76 20.49 -9.04 -15.23
N LYS A 77 21.05 -9.77 -16.20
CA LYS A 77 22.45 -10.20 -16.16
C LYS A 77 23.30 -9.14 -16.85
N PRO A 78 24.43 -8.70 -16.25
CA PRO A 78 25.31 -7.74 -16.90
C PRO A 78 25.87 -8.32 -18.19
N ASP A 79 25.81 -7.55 -19.28
CA ASP A 79 26.27 -7.97 -20.60
C ASP A 79 27.80 -7.77 -20.76
N SER A 80 28.40 -6.95 -19.90
CA SER A 80 29.84 -6.65 -19.94
C SER A 80 30.56 -6.81 -18.58
N ALA A 81 31.87 -7.06 -18.65
CA ALA A 81 32.72 -7.17 -17.45
C ALA A 81 32.85 -5.85 -16.68
N LEU A 82 32.71 -4.70 -17.36
CA LEU A 82 32.77 -3.38 -16.74
C LEU A 82 31.52 -3.08 -15.91
N GLU A 83 30.33 -3.42 -16.41
CA GLU A 83 29.06 -3.29 -15.67
C GLU A 83 29.05 -4.20 -14.43
N ALA A 84 29.57 -5.42 -14.56
CA ALA A 84 29.69 -6.34 -13.42
C ALA A 84 30.58 -5.78 -12.29
N ILE A 85 31.61 -5.00 -12.62
CA ILE A 85 32.46 -4.34 -11.61
C ILE A 85 31.69 -3.19 -10.94
N GLN A 86 30.98 -2.37 -11.72
CA GLN A 86 30.18 -1.25 -11.19
C GLN A 86 29.10 -1.73 -10.22
N ILE A 87 28.35 -2.78 -10.60
CA ILE A 87 27.31 -3.38 -9.75
C ILE A 87 27.92 -3.88 -8.43
N ARG A 88 29.07 -4.55 -8.47
CA ARG A 88 29.74 -5.01 -7.25
C ARG A 88 30.16 -3.86 -6.34
N THR A 89 30.71 -2.79 -6.91
CA THR A 89 31.10 -1.60 -6.15
C THR A 89 29.90 -0.90 -5.52
N GLU A 90 28.76 -0.83 -6.22
CA GLU A 90 27.52 -0.27 -5.68
C GLU A 90 26.93 -1.16 -4.57
N MET A 91 27.00 -2.48 -4.71
CA MET A 91 26.59 -3.42 -3.66
C MET A 91 27.44 -3.27 -2.39
N GLU A 92 28.76 -3.12 -2.53
CA GLU A 92 29.66 -2.89 -1.38
C GLU A 92 29.37 -1.55 -0.69
N LYS A 93 29.07 -0.50 -1.46
CA LYS A 93 28.68 0.81 -0.90
C LYS A 93 27.35 0.73 -0.16
N ALA A 94 26.33 0.11 -0.74
CA ALA A 94 25.02 -0.04 -0.12
C ALA A 94 25.08 -0.92 1.14
N ALA A 95 25.93 -1.96 1.16
CA ALA A 95 26.13 -2.80 2.34
C ALA A 95 26.90 -2.09 3.47
N ALA A 96 27.70 -1.06 3.13
CA ALA A 96 28.41 -0.24 4.12
C ALA A 96 27.55 0.90 4.68
N GLU A 97 26.42 1.21 4.05
CA GLU A 97 25.47 2.19 4.56
C GLU A 97 24.69 1.57 5.72
N PRO A 98 24.72 2.17 6.93
CA PRO A 98 23.94 1.66 8.04
C PRO A 98 22.45 1.73 7.68
N LEU A 99 21.73 0.65 7.96
CA LEU A 99 20.27 0.67 7.85
C LEU A 99 19.74 1.78 8.77
N PRO A 100 18.76 2.58 8.31
CA PRO A 100 18.09 3.53 9.18
C PRO A 100 17.49 2.77 10.37
N ASP A 101 17.63 3.33 11.58
CA ASP A 101 17.12 2.71 12.81
C ASP A 101 15.61 2.45 12.68
N GLU A 102 15.18 1.22 12.99
CA GLU A 102 13.77 0.78 12.89
C GLU A 102 12.84 1.52 13.86
N ASP A 103 13.40 2.22 14.86
CA ASP A 103 12.69 3.02 15.86
C ASP A 103 12.49 4.49 15.45
N ALA A 104 12.94 4.90 14.26
CA ALA A 104 12.45 6.14 13.67
C ALA A 104 11.00 5.90 13.29
N ASP A 105 10.09 6.17 14.24
CA ASP A 105 8.66 6.30 14.02
C ASP A 105 8.47 7.21 12.80
N TYR A 106 8.34 6.59 11.62
CA TYR A 106 7.82 7.23 10.44
C TYR A 106 6.40 7.62 10.81
N LEU A 107 6.23 8.86 11.27
CA LEU A 107 5.05 9.73 11.18
C LEU A 107 5.18 10.86 12.23
N ASP A 108 5.93 11.90 11.88
CA ASP A 108 5.66 13.27 12.32
C ASP A 108 4.76 13.96 11.25
N ILE A 109 3.62 13.33 10.93
CA ILE A 109 2.62 13.85 9.99
C ILE A 109 1.21 13.60 10.53
#